data_AF-A0A3L8ACL4-F1
#
_entry.id   AF-A0A3L8ACL4-F1
#
_cell.length_a   1.000
_cell.length_b   1.000
_cell.length_c   1.000
_cell.angle_alpha   90.00
_cell.angle_beta   90.00
_cell.angle_gamma   90.00
#
_symmetry.space_group_name_H-M   'P 1'
#
loop_
_entity.id
_entity.type
_entity.pdbx_description
1 polymer ?
#
loop_
_entity_poly.entity_id
_entity_poly.type
_entity_poly.pdbx_seq_one_letter_code
_entity_poly.pdbx_strand_id
1 'polypeptide(L)' 'MNVLEHYVTEIIGEPYYDDYGSGNYYWWLKVKALCYGSECETTLMFDSKEEALAIKKGYMFLS' A
#
# COMPACT_ATOMS: atom_id res chain seq x y z
N MET A 1 -20.91 3.66 5.47
CA MET A 1 -19.45 3.84 5.33
C MET A 1 -19.13 3.36 3.93
N ASN A 2 -18.76 4.26 3.02
CA ASN A 2 -18.47 3.88 1.63
C ASN A 2 -17.00 3.51 1.56
N VAL A 3 -16.72 2.26 1.22
CA VAL A 3 -15.37 1.79 1.00
C VAL A 3 -14.93 2.31 -0.37
N LEU A 4 -13.80 2.99 -0.43
CA LEU A 4 -13.30 3.54 -1.68
C LEU A 4 -12.39 2.54 -2.37
N GLU A 5 -12.57 2.37 -3.68
CA GLU A 5 -11.68 1.57 -4.51
C GLU A 5 -10.45 2.40 -4.89
N HIS A 6 -9.28 1.85 -4.61
CA HIS A 6 -8.01 2.44 -4.95
C HIS A 6 -7.24 1.48 -5.87
N TYR A 7 -6.74 2.00 -6.98
CA TYR A 7 -5.93 1.23 -7.91
C TYR A 7 -4.49 1.72 -7.86
N VAL A 8 -3.55 0.85 -7.52
CA VAL A 8 -2.13 1.18 -7.49
C VAL A 8 -1.66 1.59 -8.89
N THR A 9 -1.18 2.81 -9.03
CA THR A 9 -0.67 3.36 -10.30
C THR A 9 0.85 3.28 -10.38
N GLU A 10 1.54 3.38 -9.25
CA GLU A 10 3.00 3.40 -9.15
C GLU A 10 3.46 2.87 -7.78
N ILE A 11 4.56 2.13 -7.76
CA ILE A 11 5.19 1.68 -6.52
C ILE A 11 6.33 2.65 -6.19
N ILE A 12 6.29 3.26 -5.01
CA ILE A 12 7.30 4.22 -4.56
C ILE A 12 8.32 3.47 -3.67
N GLY A 13 9.25 2.77 -4.32
CA GLY A 13 10.35 2.06 -3.65
C GLY A 13 10.05 0.60 -3.32
N GLU A 14 10.86 0.02 -2.45
CA GLU A 14 10.76 -1.39 -2.04
C GLU A 14 10.05 -1.53 -0.69
N PRO A 15 9.43 -2.69 -0.39
CA PRO A 15 8.87 -2.96 0.91
C PRO A 15 9.94 -2.85 2.01
N TYR A 16 9.64 -2.12 3.08
CA TYR A 16 10.51 -1.97 4.24
C TYR A 16 9.82 -2.47 5.50
N TYR A 17 10.62 -2.95 6.46
CA TYR A 17 10.12 -3.51 7.71
C TYR A 17 10.28 -2.47 8.82
N ASP A 18 9.17 -2.00 9.37
CA ASP A 18 9.15 -0.89 10.34
C ASP A 18 7.96 -1.05 11.30
N ASP A 19 8.08 -0.52 12.51
CA ASP A 19 7.04 -0.60 13.55
C ASP A 19 6.27 0.71 13.77
N TYR A 20 6.68 1.81 13.13
CA TYR A 20 6.11 3.15 13.30
C TYR A 20 5.94 3.57 14.77
N GLY A 21 6.77 3.05 15.68
CA GLY A 21 6.68 3.30 17.12
C GLY A 21 5.55 2.57 17.84
N SER A 22 4.86 1.63 17.19
CA SER A 22 3.83 0.77 17.77
C SER A 22 4.43 -0.44 18.51
N GLY A 23 5.70 -0.77 18.26
CA GLY A 23 6.35 -1.98 18.77
C GLY A 23 5.96 -3.27 18.04
N ASN A 24 5.06 -3.19 17.04
CA ASN A 24 4.69 -4.28 16.15
C ASN A 24 5.24 -3.97 14.75
N TYR A 25 6.16 -4.80 14.29
CA TYR A 25 6.80 -4.60 13.00
C TYR A 25 5.95 -5.21 11.87
N TYR A 26 5.71 -4.40 10.85
CA TYR A 26 5.00 -4.80 9.63
C TYR A 26 5.82 -4.44 8.40
N TRP A 27 5.45 -5.07 7.27
CA TRP A 27 6.00 -4.72 5.97
C TRP A 27 5.18 -3.59 5.36
N TRP A 28 5.85 -2.48 5.09
CA TRP A 28 5.24 -1.29 4.55
C TRP A 28 5.68 -1.08 3.12
N LEU A 29 4.73 -0.79 2.25
CA LEU A 29 5.00 -0.45 0.85
C LEU A 29 4.34 0.88 0.50
N LYS A 30 5.16 1.87 0.16
CA LYS A 30 4.66 3.15 -0.31
C LYS A 30 4.24 3.02 -1.78
N VAL A 31 3.02 3.44 -2.09
CA VAL A 31 2.44 3.35 -3.44
C VAL A 31 1.68 4.64 -3.76
N LYS A 32 1.59 4.99 -5.04
CA LYS A 32 0.55 5.87 -5.53
C LYS A 32 -0.63 5.03 -5.97
N ALA A 33 -1.82 5.50 -5.64
CA ALA A 33 -3.06 4.92 -6.09
C ALA A 33 -3.97 5.98 -6.71
N LEU A 34 -4.81 5.55 -7.63
CA LEU A 34 -5.88 6.36 -8.20
C LEU A 34 -7.20 5.97 -7.56
N CYS A 35 -7.93 6.96 -7.07
CA CYS A 35 -9.25 6.81 -6.49
C CYS A 35 -10.20 7.83 -7.14
N TYR A 36 -11.21 7.35 -7.86
CA TYR A 36 -12.21 8.20 -8.56
C TYR A 36 -11.60 9.38 -9.34
N GLY A 37 -10.47 9.16 -10.03
CA GLY A 37 -9.79 10.17 -10.84
C GLY A 37 -8.85 11.11 -10.06
N SER A 38 -8.68 10.89 -8.76
CA SER A 38 -7.69 11.60 -7.92
C SER A 38 -6.54 10.67 -7.57
N GLU A 39 -5.31 11.11 -7.79
CA GLU A 39 -4.11 10.39 -7.38
C GLU A 39 -3.81 10.69 -5.90
N CYS A 40 -3.52 9.65 -5.12
CA CYS A 40 -3.10 9.75 -3.74
C CYS A 40 -1.86 8.89 -3.48
N GLU A 41 -0.98 9.38 -2.60
CA GLU A 41 0.09 8.56 -2.04
C GLU A 41 -0.41 7.88 -0.77
N THR A 42 -0.19 6.57 -0.65
CA THR A 42 -0.52 5.81 0.55
C THR A 42 0.56 4.78 0.85
N THR A 43 0.56 4.27 2.07
CA THR A 43 1.45 3.19 2.49
C THR A 43 0.60 1.99 2.86
N LEU A 44 0.79 0.89 2.15
CA LEU A 44 0.10 -0.36 2.40
C LEU A 44 0.85 -1.16 3.46
N MET A 45 0.10 -1.76 4.38
CA MET A 45 0.61 -2.62 5.45
C MET A 45 0.44 -4.09 5.07
N PHE A 46 1.48 -4.89 5.26
CA PHE A 46 1.49 -6.33 5.03
C PHE A 46 2.11 -7.07 6.20
N ASP A 47 1.62 -8.28 6.47
CA ASP A 47 2.21 -9.19 7.46
C ASP A 47 3.50 -9.83 6.94
N SER A 48 3.60 -10.06 5.64
CA SER A 48 4.76 -10.69 5.00
C SER A 48 5.39 -9.84 3.90
N LYS A 49 6.72 -10.02 3.72
CA LYS A 49 7.46 -9.37 2.62
C LYS A 49 6.95 -9.83 1.26
N GLU A 50 6.58 -11.10 1.14
CA GLU A 50 6.16 -11.72 -0.11
C GLU A 50 4.86 -11.10 -0.63
N GLU A 51 3.91 -10.81 0.25
CA GLU A 51 2.68 -10.09 -0.11
C GLU A 51 2.97 -8.67 -0.59
N ALA A 52 3.85 -7.95 0.13
CA ALA A 52 4.25 -6.62 -0.28
C ALA A 52 4.95 -6.63 -1.66
N LEU A 53 5.79 -7.62 -1.93
CA LEU A 53 6.46 -7.79 -3.23
C LEU A 53 5.51 -8.25 -4.35
N ALA A 54 4.41 -8.93 -4.02
CA ALA A 54 3.40 -9.34 -4.99
C ALA A 54 2.57 -8.16 -5.51
N ILE A 55 2.59 -7.02 -4.80
CA ILE A 55 1.90 -5.81 -5.23
C ILE A 55 2.56 -5.24 -6.47
N LYS A 56 1.70 -4.92 -7.44
CA LYS A 56 2.09 -4.38 -8.74
C LYS A 56 1.11 -3.31 -9.17
N LYS A 57 1.50 -2.54 -10.18
CA LYS A 57 0.61 -1.61 -10.86
C LYS A 57 -0.68 -2.31 -11.30
N GLY A 58 -1.82 -1.71 -10.99
CA GLY A 58 -3.16 -2.24 -11.22
C GLY A 58 -3.72 -3.06 -10.05
N TYR A 59 -2.95 -3.26 -8.97
CA TYR A 59 -3.49 -3.86 -7.76
C TYR A 59 -4.61 -2.98 -7.17
N MET A 60 -5.75 -3.59 -6.88
CA MET A 60 -6.89 -2.91 -6.27
C MET A 60 -6.90 -3.20 -4.77
N PHE A 61 -7.06 -2.15 -3.97
CA PHE A 61 -7.31 -2.24 -2.55
C PHE A 61 -8.46 -1.33 -2.14
N LEU A 62 -8.96 -1.59 -0.95
CA LEU A 62 -10.11 -0.92 -0.36
C LEU A 62 -9.65 -0.15 0.88
N SER A 63 -10.07 1.11 1.01
CA SER A 63 -9.77 1.98 2.17
C SER A 63 -11.01 2.68 2.70
#